data_AF-A0A380AT03-F1
#
_entry.id   AF-A0A380AT03-F1
#
_cell.length_a   1.000
_cell.length_b   1.000
_cell.length_c   1.000
_cell.angle_alpha   90.00
_cell.angle_beta   90.00
_cell.angle_gamma   90.00
#
_symmetry.space_group_name_H-M   'P 1'
#
loop_
_entity.id
_entity.type
_entity.pdbx_description
1 polymer ?
#
loop_
_entity_poly.entity_id
_entity_poly.type
_entity_poly.pdbx_seq_one_letter_code
_entity_poly.pdbx_strand_id
1 'polypeptide(L)'
;MSISNSHKNAVDRQFGEQANAYLTSAVHAQGKDLQRLAQLLEPHADARLLDLGCGAGHASFTAAAKVAQVVAYDLSAQMLAVVKQAAAEKGLNNIQLQQGVAESLPFEDASFDLVISRYSAHHWHDVGQALREVRRVLKPGGRAIFMDVVSPGHPLLDIYLQTVEVLRDTSHVRNYAPGEWLTLLTEAGLVVREVTSDRLMLGVRQLGGAHAHAGAFRYRDPRAAAKRVAGGGGAFRDSAGRLLYQRYHDVCSDEGLKATGQPMKAAP
;
A
#
# COMPACT_ATOMS: atom_id res chain seq x y z
N MET A 1 -6.09 11.19 28.35
CA MET A 1 -6.60 10.75 27.03
C MET A 1 -5.57 9.81 26.42
N SER A 2 -5.93 8.55 26.19
CA SER A 2 -5.02 7.55 25.60
C SER A 2 -4.68 7.90 24.16
N ILE A 3 -3.42 7.80 23.77
CA ILE A 3 -2.90 8.02 22.40
C ILE A 3 -3.67 7.18 21.36
N SER A 4 -4.15 5.99 21.75
CA SER A 4 -4.96 5.11 20.89
C SER A 4 -6.31 5.74 20.50
N ASN A 5 -6.93 6.53 21.38
CA ASN A 5 -8.19 7.21 21.06
C ASN A 5 -7.98 8.41 20.14
N SER A 6 -6.81 9.08 20.16
CA SER A 6 -6.58 10.21 19.25
C SER A 6 -6.28 9.76 17.82
N HIS A 7 -5.58 8.63 17.64
CA HIS A 7 -5.27 8.07 16.31
C HIS A 7 -6.54 7.53 15.62
N LYS A 8 -7.37 6.74 16.31
CA LYS A 8 -8.67 6.27 15.78
C LYS A 8 -9.54 7.43 15.31
N ASN A 9 -9.63 8.49 16.12
CA ASN A 9 -10.38 9.70 15.77
C ASN A 9 -9.79 10.45 14.56
N ALA A 10 -8.47 10.41 14.36
CA ALA A 10 -7.82 11.04 13.21
C ALA A 10 -8.14 10.28 11.91
N VAL A 11 -8.06 8.94 11.95
CA VAL A 11 -8.51 8.07 10.85
C VAL A 11 -9.97 8.38 10.51
N ASP A 12 -10.87 8.28 11.48
CA ASP A 12 -12.31 8.49 11.25
C ASP A 12 -12.60 9.87 10.64
N ARG A 13 -11.97 10.93 11.16
CA ARG A 13 -12.21 12.30 10.70
C ARG A 13 -11.72 12.55 9.28
N GLN A 14 -10.53 12.04 8.93
CA GLN A 14 -9.91 12.29 7.63
C GLN A 14 -10.63 11.55 6.50
N PHE A 15 -11.10 10.34 6.78
CA PHE A 15 -11.80 9.52 5.78
C PHE A 15 -13.27 9.94 5.58
N GLY A 16 -13.91 10.57 6.56
CA GLY A 16 -15.25 11.10 6.43
C GLY A 16 -15.44 12.20 5.39
N GLU A 17 -14.47 13.11 5.27
CA GLU A 17 -14.54 14.23 4.33
C GLU A 17 -14.15 13.83 2.89
N GLN A 18 -13.51 12.67 2.69
CA GLN A 18 -12.91 12.27 1.40
C GLN A 18 -13.49 10.98 0.77
N ALA A 19 -14.42 10.29 1.44
CA ALA A 19 -14.87 8.96 1.04
C ALA A 19 -15.43 8.86 -0.40
N ASN A 20 -16.20 9.85 -0.86
CA ASN A 20 -16.73 9.88 -2.23
C ASN A 20 -15.67 10.20 -3.30
N ALA A 21 -14.65 10.98 -2.97
CA ALA A 21 -13.53 11.28 -3.88
C ALA A 21 -12.64 10.04 -4.10
N TYR A 22 -12.53 9.19 -3.08
CA TYR A 22 -11.73 7.96 -3.14
C TYR A 22 -12.32 6.96 -4.16
N LEU A 23 -13.64 6.76 -4.11
CA LEU A 23 -14.39 5.82 -4.96
C LEU A 23 -14.41 6.22 -6.44
N THR A 24 -14.30 7.53 -6.73
CA THR A 24 -14.34 8.09 -8.09
C THR A 24 -12.96 8.35 -8.69
N SER A 25 -11.89 8.27 -7.91
CA SER A 25 -10.53 8.50 -8.43
C SER A 25 -10.07 7.33 -9.31
N ALA A 26 -9.84 7.62 -10.60
CA ALA A 26 -9.43 6.64 -11.61
C ALA A 26 -8.13 5.89 -11.26
N VAL A 27 -7.28 6.45 -10.38
CA VAL A 27 -6.05 5.82 -9.89
C VAL A 27 -6.33 4.68 -8.91
N HIS A 28 -7.43 4.75 -8.13
CA HIS A 28 -7.79 3.72 -7.16
C HIS A 28 -8.74 2.65 -7.74
N ALA A 29 -9.54 3.00 -8.75
CA ALA A 29 -10.54 2.09 -9.32
C ALA A 29 -10.01 1.12 -10.41
N GLN A 30 -8.84 1.38 -11.02
CA GLN A 30 -8.29 0.57 -12.12
C GLN A 30 -6.76 0.42 -12.07
N GLY A 31 -6.25 -0.09 -10.95
CA GLY A 31 -4.82 -0.35 -10.75
C GLY A 31 -4.37 -1.75 -11.19
N LYS A 32 -3.09 -1.89 -11.57
CA LYS A 32 -2.45 -3.20 -11.86
C LYS A 32 -2.53 -4.16 -10.67
N ASP A 33 -2.56 -3.61 -9.46
CA ASP A 33 -2.73 -4.34 -8.21
C ASP A 33 -4.11 -5.02 -8.13
N LEU A 34 -5.20 -4.34 -8.49
CA LEU A 34 -6.54 -4.94 -8.54
C LEU A 34 -6.67 -6.01 -9.64
N GLN A 35 -6.00 -5.83 -10.78
CA GLN A 35 -5.94 -6.87 -11.83
C GLN A 35 -5.21 -8.13 -11.33
N ARG A 36 -4.08 -7.95 -10.63
CA ARG A 36 -3.33 -9.07 -10.02
C ARG A 36 -4.15 -9.73 -8.91
N LEU A 37 -4.81 -8.94 -8.05
CA LEU A 37 -5.73 -9.46 -7.04
C LEU A 37 -6.80 -10.33 -7.70
N ALA A 38 -7.47 -9.84 -8.75
CA ALA A 38 -8.49 -10.59 -9.45
C ALA A 38 -7.97 -11.95 -9.96
N GLN A 39 -6.74 -12.00 -10.52
CA GLN A 39 -6.09 -13.23 -10.97
C GLN A 39 -5.78 -14.20 -9.82
N LEU A 40 -5.24 -13.68 -8.71
CA LEU A 40 -4.94 -14.49 -7.52
C LEU A 40 -6.19 -15.10 -6.88
N LEU A 41 -7.36 -14.48 -7.06
CA LEU A 41 -8.65 -14.94 -6.55
C LEU A 41 -9.37 -15.92 -7.47
N GLU A 42 -9.00 -16.04 -8.76
CA GLU A 42 -9.67 -16.94 -9.72
C GLU A 42 -9.79 -18.41 -9.27
N PRO A 43 -8.79 -19.02 -8.60
CA PRO A 43 -8.89 -20.39 -8.13
C PRO A 43 -9.80 -20.59 -6.91
N HIS A 44 -10.41 -19.52 -6.39
CA HIS A 44 -11.04 -19.49 -5.06
C HIS A 44 -12.52 -19.09 -5.11
N ALA A 45 -13.25 -19.55 -6.12
CA ALA A 45 -14.66 -19.20 -6.34
C ALA A 45 -15.57 -19.45 -5.12
N ASP A 46 -15.32 -20.50 -4.35
CA ASP A 46 -16.13 -20.87 -3.18
C ASP A 46 -15.64 -20.24 -1.86
N ALA A 47 -14.61 -19.38 -1.92
CA ALA A 47 -13.97 -18.84 -0.71
C ALA A 47 -14.84 -17.81 0.03
N ARG A 48 -14.73 -17.84 1.35
CA ARG A 48 -15.10 -16.72 2.23
C ARG A 48 -13.87 -15.85 2.48
N LEU A 49 -13.95 -14.59 2.04
CA LEU A 49 -12.86 -13.63 2.07
C LEU A 49 -13.14 -12.50 3.07
N LEU A 50 -12.11 -12.10 3.82
CA LEU A 50 -12.11 -10.89 4.64
C LEU A 50 -11.28 -9.80 3.94
N ASP A 51 -11.87 -8.63 3.68
CA ASP A 51 -11.15 -7.43 3.24
C ASP A 51 -10.91 -6.52 4.46
N LEU A 52 -9.68 -6.56 4.98
CA LEU A 52 -9.28 -5.92 6.23
C LEU A 52 -8.75 -4.51 5.98
N GLY A 53 -9.52 -3.51 6.40
CA GLY A 53 -9.31 -2.11 6.06
C GLY A 53 -9.81 -1.80 4.66
N CYS A 54 -11.07 -2.14 4.38
CA CYS A 54 -11.62 -2.10 3.02
C CYS A 54 -11.71 -0.69 2.41
N GLY A 55 -11.70 0.36 3.24
CA GLY A 55 -11.87 1.75 2.83
C GLY A 55 -13.12 1.92 1.94
N ALA A 56 -12.94 2.55 0.78
CA ALA A 56 -14.02 2.74 -0.21
C ALA A 56 -14.44 1.47 -0.98
N GLY A 57 -13.86 0.30 -0.68
CA GLY A 57 -14.33 -1.01 -1.16
C GLY A 57 -13.78 -1.48 -2.50
N HIS A 58 -12.76 -0.82 -3.09
CA HIS A 58 -12.22 -1.23 -4.40
C HIS A 58 -11.77 -2.69 -4.45
N ALA A 59 -11.05 -3.14 -3.41
CA ALA A 59 -10.62 -4.53 -3.26
C ALA A 59 -11.83 -5.45 -2.98
N SER A 60 -12.73 -5.05 -2.08
CA SER A 60 -14.00 -5.74 -1.81
C SER A 60 -14.82 -6.00 -3.09
N PHE A 61 -15.00 -5.01 -3.96
CA PHE A 61 -15.76 -5.16 -5.20
C PHE A 61 -15.06 -6.07 -6.21
N THR A 62 -13.73 -5.98 -6.28
CA THR A 62 -12.92 -6.89 -7.12
C THR A 62 -13.03 -8.33 -6.63
N ALA A 63 -12.98 -8.53 -5.32
CA ALA A 63 -13.14 -9.85 -4.70
C ALA A 63 -14.55 -10.40 -4.85
N ALA A 64 -15.59 -9.57 -4.69
CA ALA A 64 -16.99 -9.98 -4.79
C ALA A 64 -17.36 -10.55 -6.17
N ALA A 65 -16.61 -10.17 -7.22
CA ALA A 65 -16.76 -10.75 -8.56
C ALA A 65 -16.05 -12.10 -8.76
N LYS A 66 -15.24 -12.55 -7.79
CA LYS A 66 -14.36 -13.72 -7.89
C LYS A 66 -14.62 -14.79 -6.83
N VAL A 67 -15.19 -14.44 -5.68
CA VAL A 67 -15.39 -15.36 -4.54
C VAL A 67 -16.83 -15.39 -4.06
N ALA A 68 -17.20 -16.42 -3.29
CA ALA A 68 -18.55 -16.66 -2.83
C ALA A 68 -19.06 -15.58 -1.86
N GLN A 69 -18.22 -15.16 -0.91
CA GLN A 69 -18.59 -14.18 0.11
C GLN A 69 -17.42 -13.27 0.45
N VAL A 70 -17.71 -11.97 0.60
CA VAL A 70 -16.77 -10.96 1.07
C VAL A 70 -17.30 -10.35 2.36
N VAL A 71 -16.47 -10.29 3.39
CA VAL A 71 -16.67 -9.44 4.56
C VAL A 71 -15.78 -8.22 4.40
N ALA A 72 -16.38 -7.07 4.10
CA ALA A 72 -15.69 -5.79 4.06
C ALA A 72 -15.61 -5.24 5.49
N TYR A 73 -14.39 -5.11 6.00
CA TYR A 73 -14.12 -4.75 7.39
C TYR A 73 -13.31 -3.47 7.46
N ASP A 74 -13.79 -2.49 8.22
CA ASP A 74 -13.09 -1.21 8.37
C ASP A 74 -13.39 -0.59 9.75
N LEU A 75 -12.48 0.26 10.24
CA LEU A 75 -12.72 0.99 11.48
C LEU A 75 -13.71 2.13 11.28
N SER A 76 -13.74 2.71 10.07
CA SER A 76 -14.60 3.84 9.73
C SER A 76 -16.00 3.41 9.31
N ALA A 77 -16.99 3.76 10.13
CA ALA A 77 -18.41 3.57 9.79
C ALA A 77 -18.81 4.33 8.51
N GLN A 78 -18.16 5.46 8.22
CA GLN A 78 -18.42 6.27 7.03
C GLN A 78 -17.94 5.56 5.76
N MET A 79 -16.75 4.94 5.79
CA MET A 79 -16.27 4.12 4.68
C MET A 79 -17.20 2.92 4.42
N LEU A 80 -17.63 2.23 5.47
CA LEU A 80 -18.60 1.13 5.32
C LEU A 80 -19.95 1.60 4.73
N ALA A 81 -20.41 2.81 5.07
CA ALA A 81 -21.61 3.38 4.44
C ALA A 81 -21.42 3.63 2.94
N VAL A 82 -20.24 4.08 2.53
CA VAL A 82 -19.87 4.23 1.11
C VAL A 82 -19.83 2.87 0.40
N VAL A 83 -19.22 1.85 1.02
CA VAL A 83 -19.20 0.48 0.46
C VAL A 83 -20.63 -0.05 0.31
N LYS A 84 -21.50 0.16 1.30
CA LYS A 84 -22.91 -0.25 1.25
C LYS A 84 -23.64 0.31 0.04
N GLN A 85 -23.50 1.62 -0.18
CA GLN A 85 -24.17 2.30 -1.28
C GLN A 85 -23.63 1.81 -2.63
N ALA A 86 -22.30 1.78 -2.80
CA ALA A 86 -21.69 1.36 -4.05
C ALA A 86 -21.93 -0.14 -4.36
N ALA A 87 -22.00 -1.01 -3.34
CA ALA A 87 -22.38 -2.41 -3.52
C ALA A 87 -23.81 -2.54 -4.05
N ALA A 88 -24.76 -1.78 -3.50
CA ALA A 88 -26.15 -1.76 -3.96
C ALA A 88 -26.27 -1.25 -5.40
N GLU A 89 -25.57 -0.16 -5.76
CA GLU A 89 -25.54 0.39 -7.11
C GLU A 89 -24.94 -0.60 -8.14
N LYS A 90 -23.99 -1.43 -7.71
CA LYS A 90 -23.36 -2.48 -8.54
C LYS A 90 -24.12 -3.81 -8.54
N GLY A 91 -25.19 -3.94 -7.76
CA GLY A 91 -25.94 -5.20 -7.61
C GLY A 91 -25.15 -6.32 -6.92
N LEU A 92 -24.15 -5.98 -6.10
CA LEU A 92 -23.31 -6.94 -5.37
C LEU A 92 -23.99 -7.35 -4.06
N ASN A 93 -24.58 -8.54 -4.03
CA ASN A 93 -25.34 -9.06 -2.89
C ASN A 93 -24.53 -9.95 -1.94
N ASN A 94 -23.27 -10.23 -2.26
CA ASN A 94 -22.38 -11.12 -1.52
C ASN A 94 -21.34 -10.38 -0.66
N ILE A 95 -21.56 -9.10 -0.37
CA ILE A 95 -20.71 -8.28 0.51
C ILE A 95 -21.43 -8.04 1.84
N GLN A 96 -20.82 -8.49 2.93
CA GLN A 96 -21.22 -8.17 4.30
C GLN A 96 -20.31 -7.09 4.86
N LEU A 97 -20.85 -6.20 5.69
CA LEU A 97 -20.11 -5.09 6.27
C LEU A 97 -19.93 -5.34 7.76
N GLN A 98 -18.73 -5.12 8.28
CA GLN A 98 -18.45 -5.24 9.71
C GLN A 98 -17.50 -4.12 10.15
N GLN A 99 -17.86 -3.38 11.19
CA GLN A 99 -16.98 -2.36 11.76
C GLN A 99 -16.05 -2.97 12.83
N GLY A 100 -14.80 -2.52 12.87
CA GLY A 100 -13.90 -2.73 14.00
C GLY A 100 -12.43 -2.46 13.68
N VAL A 101 -11.54 -2.83 14.61
CA VAL A 101 -10.10 -2.57 14.50
C VAL A 101 -9.34 -3.85 14.14
N ALA A 102 -8.27 -3.72 13.33
CA ALA A 102 -7.53 -4.87 12.81
C ALA A 102 -6.87 -5.70 13.91
N GLU A 103 -6.56 -5.09 15.05
CA GLU A 103 -5.90 -5.72 16.19
C GLU A 103 -6.84 -6.61 17.04
N SER A 104 -8.15 -6.58 16.78
CA SER A 104 -9.16 -7.34 17.53
C SER A 104 -10.36 -7.68 16.65
N LEU A 105 -10.26 -8.79 15.91
CA LEU A 105 -11.27 -9.21 14.95
C LEU A 105 -12.42 -9.97 15.65
N PRO A 106 -13.69 -9.57 15.46
CA PRO A 106 -14.85 -10.20 16.09
C PRO A 106 -15.29 -11.48 15.34
N PHE A 107 -14.33 -12.30 14.92
CA PHE A 107 -14.57 -13.53 14.17
C PHE A 107 -13.97 -14.72 14.89
N GLU A 108 -14.59 -15.88 14.70
CA GLU A 108 -14.08 -17.15 15.21
C GLU A 108 -12.77 -17.54 14.51
N ASP A 109 -11.99 -18.38 15.19
CA ASP A 109 -10.79 -19.00 14.64
C ASP A 109 -11.13 -19.78 13.36
N ALA A 110 -10.21 -19.80 12.40
CA ALA A 110 -10.35 -20.59 11.17
C ALA A 110 -11.69 -20.36 10.42
N SER A 111 -12.15 -19.12 10.34
CA SER A 111 -13.43 -18.75 9.71
C SER A 111 -13.29 -18.29 8.25
N PHE A 112 -12.10 -17.88 7.80
CA PHE A 112 -11.88 -17.36 6.44
C PHE A 112 -10.91 -18.21 5.64
N ASP A 113 -11.21 -18.38 4.35
CA ASP A 113 -10.30 -19.02 3.38
C ASP A 113 -9.22 -18.02 2.92
N LEU A 114 -9.60 -16.75 2.81
CA LEU A 114 -8.77 -15.67 2.32
C LEU A 114 -8.88 -14.42 3.20
N VAL A 115 -7.76 -13.73 3.41
CA VAL A 115 -7.72 -12.37 3.97
C VAL A 115 -6.97 -11.48 2.99
N ILE A 116 -7.49 -10.31 2.69
CA ILE A 116 -6.81 -9.30 1.88
C ILE A 116 -6.72 -7.99 2.66
N SER A 117 -5.71 -7.19 2.38
CA SER A 117 -5.63 -5.80 2.82
C SER A 117 -4.91 -4.98 1.77
N ARG A 118 -5.49 -3.83 1.40
CA ARG A 118 -4.95 -2.95 0.38
C ARG A 118 -4.84 -1.52 0.90
N TYR A 119 -3.62 -0.98 0.94
CA TYR A 119 -3.30 0.37 1.40
C TYR A 119 -3.92 0.71 2.77
N SER A 120 -3.88 -0.24 3.70
CA SER A 120 -4.44 -0.06 5.05
C SER A 120 -3.43 -0.33 6.16
N ALA A 121 -2.52 -1.29 5.99
CA ALA A 121 -1.69 -1.76 7.10
C ALA A 121 -0.68 -0.70 7.60
N HIS A 122 -0.26 0.23 6.75
CA HIS A 122 0.52 1.40 7.16
C HIS A 122 -0.21 2.37 8.11
N HIS A 123 -1.52 2.19 8.31
CA HIS A 123 -2.33 2.91 9.30
C HIS A 123 -2.59 2.11 10.59
N TRP A 124 -2.24 0.83 10.66
CA TRP A 124 -2.54 0.01 11.84
C TRP A 124 -1.63 0.38 13.01
N HIS A 125 -2.20 0.42 14.21
CA HIS A 125 -1.47 0.86 15.39
C HIS A 125 -0.49 -0.21 15.87
N ASP A 126 -0.92 -1.47 15.88
CA ASP A 126 -0.07 -2.63 16.15
C ASP A 126 -0.23 -3.66 15.02
N VAL A 127 0.59 -3.49 13.97
CA VAL A 127 0.61 -4.40 12.83
C VAL A 127 0.93 -5.84 13.23
N GLY A 128 1.77 -6.06 14.25
CA GLY A 128 2.12 -7.39 14.73
C GLY A 128 0.91 -8.10 15.34
N GLN A 129 0.12 -7.39 16.16
CA GLN A 129 -1.12 -7.90 16.71
C GLN A 129 -2.18 -8.15 15.64
N ALA A 130 -2.36 -7.21 14.70
CA ALA A 130 -3.27 -7.40 13.58
C ALA A 130 -2.91 -8.63 12.74
N LEU A 131 -1.63 -8.85 12.45
CA LEU A 131 -1.18 -10.05 11.72
C LEU A 131 -1.42 -11.36 12.49
N ARG A 132 -1.32 -11.34 13.83
CA ARG A 132 -1.71 -12.50 14.67
C ARG A 132 -3.21 -12.79 14.58
N GLU A 133 -4.04 -11.75 14.57
CA GLU A 133 -5.48 -11.91 14.34
C GLU A 133 -5.78 -12.46 12.94
N VAL A 134 -5.09 -11.96 11.90
CA VAL A 134 -5.18 -12.51 10.54
C VAL A 134 -4.83 -14.00 10.54
N ARG A 135 -3.74 -14.39 11.22
CA ARG A 135 -3.35 -15.79 11.34
C ARG A 135 -4.40 -16.63 12.06
N ARG A 136 -5.04 -16.09 13.10
CA ARG A 136 -6.07 -16.79 13.90
C ARG A 136 -7.34 -17.06 13.09
N VAL A 137 -7.84 -16.06 12.36
CA VAL A 137 -9.11 -16.17 11.62
C VAL A 137 -8.96 -16.94 10.30
N LEU A 138 -7.74 -17.11 9.79
CA LEU A 138 -7.47 -17.94 8.61
C LEU A 138 -7.64 -19.43 8.92
N LYS A 139 -8.37 -20.14 8.06
CA LYS A 139 -8.44 -21.59 8.03
C LYS A 139 -7.06 -22.21 7.80
N PRO A 140 -6.82 -23.47 8.23
CA PRO A 140 -5.65 -24.22 7.79
C PRO A 140 -5.55 -24.23 6.26
N GLY A 141 -4.41 -23.78 5.72
CA GLY A 141 -4.20 -23.66 4.27
C GLY A 141 -4.77 -22.40 3.62
N GLY A 142 -5.46 -21.54 4.39
CA GLY A 142 -5.92 -20.23 3.94
C GLY A 142 -4.77 -19.28 3.60
N ARG A 143 -5.08 -18.20 2.88
CA ARG A 143 -4.06 -17.26 2.36
C ARG A 143 -4.35 -15.82 2.75
N ALA A 144 -3.30 -15.07 3.06
CA ALA A 144 -3.35 -13.62 3.20
C ALA A 144 -2.68 -12.93 2.01
N ILE A 145 -3.24 -11.82 1.52
CA ILE A 145 -2.67 -10.98 0.47
C ILE A 145 -2.60 -9.54 0.97
N PHE A 146 -1.39 -9.01 1.13
CA PHE A 146 -1.16 -7.63 1.53
C PHE A 146 -0.63 -6.83 0.34
N MET A 147 -1.26 -5.70 0.05
CA MET A 147 -0.86 -4.76 -0.99
C MET A 147 -0.65 -3.40 -0.32
N ASP A 148 0.59 -2.98 -0.12
CA ASP A 148 0.86 -1.73 0.60
C ASP A 148 2.06 -0.97 0.05
N VAL A 149 2.16 0.30 0.44
CA VAL A 149 3.32 1.16 0.17
C VAL A 149 4.47 0.72 1.08
N VAL A 150 5.62 0.44 0.48
CA VAL A 150 6.80 -0.02 1.20
C VAL A 150 7.89 1.04 1.22
N SER A 151 8.60 1.11 2.34
CA SER A 151 9.80 1.93 2.43
C SER A 151 10.95 1.32 1.61
N PRO A 152 11.81 2.15 0.97
CA PRO A 152 12.97 1.66 0.21
C PRO A 152 14.07 1.05 1.09
N GLY A 153 13.95 1.06 2.42
CA GLY A 153 14.88 0.40 3.35
C GLY A 153 16.22 1.11 3.55
N HIS A 154 16.52 2.17 2.77
CA HIS A 154 17.67 3.03 3.04
C HIS A 154 17.31 4.07 4.12
N PRO A 155 18.03 4.16 5.26
CA PRO A 155 17.59 4.95 6.41
C PRO A 155 17.23 6.41 6.11
N LEU A 156 18.03 7.11 5.29
CA LEU A 156 17.73 8.50 4.92
C LEU A 156 16.47 8.63 4.07
N LEU A 157 16.22 7.68 3.16
CA LEU A 157 15.04 7.69 2.31
C LEU A 157 13.80 7.25 3.10
N ASP A 158 13.96 6.35 4.06
CA ASP A 158 12.90 5.97 5.00
C ASP A 158 12.43 7.19 5.79
N ILE A 159 13.34 7.88 6.49
CA ILE A 159 13.01 9.07 7.29
C ILE A 159 12.29 10.12 6.44
N TYR A 160 12.81 10.39 5.24
CA TYR A 160 12.17 11.32 4.31
C TYR A 160 10.75 10.89 3.95
N LEU A 161 10.56 9.63 3.54
CA LEU A 161 9.25 9.09 3.17
C LEU A 161 8.26 9.16 4.34
N GLN A 162 8.64 8.67 5.52
CA GLN A 162 7.75 8.68 6.68
C GLN A 162 7.35 10.12 7.05
N THR A 163 8.30 11.07 6.98
CA THR A 163 8.01 12.48 7.28
C THR A 163 7.01 13.07 6.30
N VAL A 164 7.19 12.81 5.00
CA VAL A 164 6.28 13.30 3.96
C VAL A 164 4.89 12.70 4.13
N GLU A 165 4.78 11.39 4.41
CA GLU A 165 3.48 10.74 4.59
C GLU A 165 2.77 11.21 5.86
N VAL A 166 3.45 11.38 6.99
CA VAL A 166 2.82 11.94 8.21
C VAL A 166 2.32 13.37 8.01
N LEU A 167 3.03 14.19 7.24
CA LEU A 167 2.59 15.56 6.92
C LEU A 167 1.40 15.58 5.96
N ARG A 168 1.32 14.60 5.06
CA ARG A 168 0.22 14.43 4.11
C ARG A 168 -1.01 13.82 4.77
N ASP A 169 -0.80 12.88 5.69
CA ASP A 169 -1.82 12.08 6.35
C ASP A 169 -1.43 11.83 7.80
N THR A 170 -2.13 12.51 8.72
CA THR A 170 -1.84 12.41 10.16
C THR A 170 -2.20 11.06 10.77
N SER A 171 -2.93 10.21 10.04
CA SER A 171 -3.26 8.85 10.46
C SER A 171 -2.20 7.82 10.05
N HIS A 172 -1.19 8.23 9.28
CA HIS A 172 -0.06 7.39 8.89
C HIS A 172 0.70 6.89 10.12
N VAL A 173 0.96 5.59 10.17
CA VAL A 173 1.80 4.97 11.21
C VAL A 173 3.18 4.68 10.65
N ARG A 174 3.29 3.81 9.63
CA ARG A 174 4.58 3.44 9.03
C ARG A 174 4.41 2.74 7.69
N ASN A 175 5.15 3.20 6.67
CA ASN A 175 5.43 2.39 5.49
C ASN A 175 6.58 1.43 5.82
N TYR A 176 6.28 0.17 6.08
CA TYR A 176 7.29 -0.83 6.44
C TYR A 176 8.19 -1.19 5.24
N ALA A 177 9.48 -1.37 5.48
CA ALA A 177 10.39 -1.91 4.49
C ALA A 177 10.10 -3.41 4.25
N PRO A 178 10.49 -3.98 3.08
CA PRO A 178 10.26 -5.39 2.80
C PRO A 178 10.82 -6.35 3.87
N GLY A 179 11.99 -6.04 4.44
CA GLY A 179 12.57 -6.83 5.53
C GLY A 179 11.74 -6.80 6.82
N GLU A 180 11.16 -5.64 7.15
CA GLU A 180 10.26 -5.51 8.30
C GLU A 180 8.97 -6.31 8.08
N TRP A 181 8.39 -6.24 6.88
CA TRP A 181 7.25 -7.07 6.49
C TRP A 181 7.52 -8.57 6.65
N LEU A 182 8.67 -9.05 6.17
CA LEU A 182 9.07 -10.45 6.30
C LEU A 182 9.18 -10.88 7.76
N THR A 183 9.80 -10.05 8.61
CA THR A 183 9.90 -10.31 10.06
C THR A 183 8.52 -10.37 10.70
N LEU A 184 7.70 -9.33 10.52
CA LEU A 184 6.37 -9.23 11.12
C LEU A 184 5.45 -10.39 10.73
N LEU A 185 5.47 -10.79 9.45
CA LEU A 185 4.69 -11.93 8.97
C LEU A 185 5.17 -13.25 9.59
N THR A 186 6.49 -13.44 9.68
CA THR A 186 7.08 -14.65 10.27
C THR A 186 6.78 -14.74 11.77
N GLU A 187 6.91 -13.64 12.50
CA GLU A 187 6.60 -13.57 13.93
C GLU A 187 5.11 -13.80 14.22
N ALA A 188 4.23 -13.42 13.30
CA ALA A 188 2.80 -13.74 13.36
C ALA A 188 2.47 -15.19 12.99
N GLY A 189 3.45 -16.02 12.62
CA GLY A 189 3.25 -17.41 12.22
C GLY A 189 2.68 -17.59 10.80
N LEU A 190 2.88 -16.60 9.92
CA LEU A 190 2.54 -16.65 8.50
C LEU A 190 3.79 -17.01 7.69
N VAL A 191 3.59 -17.72 6.58
CA VAL A 191 4.67 -18.10 5.66
C VAL A 191 4.51 -17.34 4.34
N VAL A 192 5.53 -16.57 3.99
CA VAL A 192 5.55 -15.78 2.75
C VAL A 192 5.86 -16.68 1.56
N ARG A 193 4.93 -16.75 0.60
CA ARG A 193 5.08 -17.56 -0.62
C ARG A 193 5.61 -16.77 -1.81
N GLU A 194 5.15 -15.54 -1.95
CA GLU A 194 5.46 -14.69 -3.09
C GLU A 194 5.49 -13.23 -2.63
N VAL A 195 6.43 -12.47 -3.18
CA VAL A 195 6.53 -11.02 -3.00
C VAL A 195 6.70 -10.40 -4.38
N THR A 196 5.82 -9.46 -4.72
CA THR A 196 5.91 -8.67 -5.94
C THR A 196 5.94 -7.19 -5.60
N SER A 197 6.53 -6.37 -6.46
CA SER A 197 6.62 -4.93 -6.23
C SER A 197 6.51 -4.17 -7.55
N ASP A 198 5.75 -3.09 -7.52
CA ASP A 198 5.56 -2.18 -8.64
C ASP A 198 6.04 -0.78 -8.21
N ARG A 199 6.49 0.04 -9.17
CA ARG A 199 6.90 1.43 -8.87
C ARG A 199 5.70 2.35 -8.89
N LEU A 200 5.49 3.08 -7.79
CA LEU A 200 4.59 4.22 -7.73
C LEU A 200 5.37 5.50 -7.96
N MET A 201 4.97 6.33 -8.93
CA MET A 201 5.52 7.67 -9.09
C MET A 201 4.74 8.63 -8.20
N LEU A 202 5.38 9.14 -7.14
CA LEU A 202 4.82 10.20 -6.31
C LEU A 202 5.02 11.55 -7.02
N GLY A 203 3.98 12.08 -7.64
CA GLY A 203 4.02 13.40 -8.25
C GLY A 203 3.94 14.50 -7.19
N VAL A 204 4.83 15.50 -7.24
CA VAL A 204 4.85 16.64 -6.29
C VAL A 204 3.50 17.41 -6.26
N ARG A 205 2.65 17.29 -7.29
CA ARG A 205 1.28 17.85 -7.30
C ARG A 205 0.26 17.10 -6.42
N GLN A 206 0.48 15.82 -6.10
CA GLN A 206 -0.42 15.03 -5.24
C GLN A 206 -0.23 15.33 -3.75
N LEU A 207 0.85 16.04 -3.38
CA LEU A 207 1.08 16.58 -2.04
C LEU A 207 0.30 17.89 -1.77
N GLY A 208 -0.41 18.42 -2.78
CA GLY A 208 -1.19 19.66 -2.70
C GLY A 208 -2.70 19.48 -2.83
N GLY A 209 -3.22 18.26 -2.62
CA GLY A 209 -4.64 17.96 -2.73
C GLY A 209 -5.37 18.23 -1.41
N ALA A 210 -6.01 19.41 -1.34
CA ALA A 210 -6.93 19.87 -0.29
C ALA A 210 -6.35 19.91 1.13
N HIS A 211 -5.51 20.92 1.41
CA HIS A 211 -5.41 21.71 2.66
C HIS A 211 -4.04 22.43 2.69
N ALA A 212 -3.79 23.29 1.70
CA ALA A 212 -2.71 24.25 1.80
C ALA A 212 -3.18 25.41 2.70
N HIS A 213 -2.95 25.32 4.00
CA HIS A 213 -2.80 26.54 4.79
C HIS A 213 -1.52 27.23 4.30
N ALA A 214 -1.72 28.35 3.61
CA ALA A 214 -0.66 29.21 3.10
C ALA A 214 0.16 29.80 4.26
N GLY A 215 1.22 29.08 4.67
CA GLY A 215 2.37 29.63 5.37
C GLY A 215 3.56 29.54 4.44
N ALA A 216 3.96 30.67 3.84
CA ALA A 216 5.03 30.73 2.86
C ALA A 216 6.40 30.36 3.47
N PHE A 217 6.75 29.08 3.48
CA PHE A 217 8.14 28.64 3.62
C PHE A 217 8.75 28.54 2.22
N ARG A 218 9.59 29.51 1.86
CA ARG A 218 10.47 29.39 0.70
C ARG A 218 11.50 28.29 0.98
N TYR A 219 11.24 27.09 0.49
CA TYR A 219 12.20 25.99 0.51
C TYR A 219 13.40 26.37 -0.39
N ARG A 220 14.57 26.54 0.21
CA ARG A 220 15.85 26.72 -0.48
C ARG A 220 16.47 25.35 -0.66
N ASP A 221 16.78 24.98 -1.89
CA ASP A 221 17.28 23.66 -2.27
C ASP A 221 18.52 23.23 -1.46
N PRO A 222 18.44 22.16 -0.63
CA PRO A 222 19.59 21.64 0.11
C PRO A 222 20.59 20.88 -0.78
N ARG A 223 20.30 20.61 -2.06
CA ARG A 223 21.26 20.03 -3.03
C ARG A 223 22.42 20.99 -3.32
N ALA A 224 22.27 22.28 -3.05
CA ALA A 224 23.35 23.26 -3.14
C ALA A 224 24.44 23.08 -2.05
N ALA A 225 24.17 22.32 -0.98
CA ALA A 225 25.07 22.18 0.16
C ALA A 225 25.84 20.84 0.24
N ALA A 226 25.50 19.84 -0.59
CA ALA A 226 26.09 18.50 -0.51
C ALA A 226 26.75 18.07 -1.83
N LYS A 227 27.85 18.74 -2.21
CA LYS A 227 28.81 18.23 -3.20
C LYS A 227 30.15 17.93 -2.52
N ARG A 228 30.37 16.66 -2.18
CA ARG A 228 31.65 15.90 -2.23
C ARG A 228 31.51 14.68 -1.32
N VAL A 229 31.62 13.49 -1.92
CA VAL A 229 32.33 12.28 -1.45
C VAL A 229 31.63 11.05 -2.05
N ALA A 230 32.39 10.31 -2.87
CA ALA A 230 32.42 8.85 -3.04
C ALA A 230 32.42 8.42 -4.53
N GLY A 231 33.51 7.76 -4.92
CA GLY A 231 33.61 6.94 -6.12
C GLY A 231 33.70 5.45 -5.76
N GLY A 232 33.45 4.60 -6.76
CA GLY A 232 33.96 3.21 -6.85
C GLY A 232 33.02 2.06 -6.44
N GLY A 233 32.77 1.11 -7.36
CA GLY A 233 32.28 -0.24 -7.06
C GLY A 233 31.52 -0.94 -8.20
N GLY A 234 32.18 -1.82 -8.97
CA GLY A 234 31.62 -2.56 -10.12
C GLY A 234 30.97 -3.92 -9.78
N ALA A 235 30.31 -4.53 -10.78
CA ALA A 235 29.56 -5.80 -10.67
C ALA A 235 30.40 -7.05 -11.01
N PHE A 236 30.18 -8.17 -10.30
CA PHE A 236 30.78 -9.48 -10.59
C PHE A 236 29.77 -10.44 -11.28
N ARG A 237 30.26 -11.23 -12.26
CA ARG A 237 29.51 -12.25 -13.03
C ARG A 237 30.29 -13.57 -12.99
N ASP A 238 29.61 -14.72 -13.01
CA ASP A 238 30.26 -16.03 -13.19
C ASP A 238 30.35 -16.47 -14.66
N SER A 239 31.12 -17.54 -14.90
CA SER A 239 31.51 -18.04 -16.22
C SER A 239 30.38 -18.66 -17.05
N ALA A 240 29.15 -18.72 -16.54
CA ALA A 240 27.97 -19.19 -17.27
C ALA A 240 26.99 -18.07 -17.66
N GLY A 241 27.32 -16.80 -17.35
CA GLY A 241 26.57 -15.64 -17.82
C GLY A 241 25.14 -15.50 -17.25
N ARG A 242 24.80 -16.20 -16.15
CA ARG A 242 23.48 -16.12 -15.53
C ARG A 242 23.47 -15.07 -14.41
N LEU A 243 22.63 -14.06 -14.58
CA LEU A 243 22.23 -13.12 -13.52
C LEU A 243 21.04 -13.71 -12.75
N LEU A 244 21.25 -14.03 -11.46
CA LEU A 244 20.19 -14.37 -10.52
C LEU A 244 20.28 -13.42 -9.32
N TYR A 245 19.67 -12.24 -9.44
CA TYR A 245 19.18 -11.39 -8.34
C TYR A 245 18.53 -10.15 -8.95
N GLN A 246 17.31 -9.74 -8.53
CA GLN A 246 16.72 -8.46 -8.96
C GLN A 246 16.29 -7.61 -7.77
N ARG A 247 17.10 -6.57 -7.53
CA ARG A 247 16.96 -5.48 -6.55
C ARG A 247 16.49 -4.23 -7.29
N TYR A 248 15.68 -3.38 -6.66
CA TYR A 248 15.45 -2.02 -7.16
C TYR A 248 15.95 -0.98 -6.13
N HIS A 249 16.98 -0.24 -6.52
CA HIS A 249 17.25 1.14 -6.12
C HIS A 249 17.58 1.89 -7.41
N ASP A 250 16.99 3.07 -7.63
CA ASP A 250 17.74 4.22 -8.14
C ASP A 250 16.95 5.52 -7.90
N VAL A 251 17.60 6.48 -7.24
CA VAL A 251 17.16 7.87 -7.12
C VAL A 251 18.08 8.65 -8.06
N CYS A 252 17.57 9.11 -9.19
CA CYS A 252 18.37 9.89 -10.14
C CYS A 252 17.79 11.31 -10.29
N SER A 253 18.65 12.31 -10.01
CA SER A 253 18.49 13.71 -10.39
C SER A 253 19.43 14.00 -11.56
N ASP A 254 18.93 14.34 -12.73
CA ASP A 254 19.16 15.63 -13.39
C ASP A 254 18.61 15.67 -14.81
N GLU A 255 18.27 16.89 -15.21
CA GLU A 255 17.72 17.30 -16.48
C GLU A 255 18.68 17.04 -17.65
N GLY A 256 18.17 16.40 -18.71
CA GLY A 256 18.85 16.32 -19.99
C GLY A 256 18.61 17.58 -20.82
N LEU A 257 19.51 18.55 -20.69
CA LEU A 257 19.73 19.62 -21.67
C LEU A 257 20.02 18.99 -23.04
N LYS A 258 19.32 19.43 -24.09
CA LYS A 258 19.53 18.99 -25.48
C LYS A 258 20.94 19.36 -25.96
N ALA A 259 21.72 18.38 -26.40
CA ALA A 259 22.85 18.58 -27.29
C ALA A 259 22.59 17.80 -28.59
N THR A 260 22.22 18.53 -29.65
CA THR A 260 22.15 18.02 -31.02
C THR A 260 23.56 17.79 -31.54
N GLY A 261 23.94 16.53 -31.73
CA GLY A 261 25.17 16.14 -32.44
C GLY A 261 24.84 15.17 -33.57
N GLN A 262 24.73 15.67 -34.80
CA GLN A 262 24.79 14.85 -36.02
C GLN A 262 26.24 14.41 -36.27
N PRO A 263 26.51 13.16 -36.68
CA PRO A 263 27.84 12.78 -37.14
C PRO A 263 28.10 13.30 -38.56
N MET A 264 29.23 13.99 -38.70
CA MET A 264 29.83 14.47 -39.95
C MET A 264 30.20 13.27 -40.84
N LYS A 265 29.67 13.22 -42.07
CA LYS A 265 30.16 12.32 -43.12
C LYS A 265 31.45 12.90 -43.71
N ALA A 266 32.51 12.10 -43.76
CA ALA A 266 33.73 12.42 -44.50
C ALA A 266 33.46 12.27 -46.02
N ALA A 267 33.88 13.28 -46.79
CA ALA A 267 33.94 13.26 -48.24
C ALA A 267 35.28 12.70 -48.72
N PRO A 268 35.37 12.24 -49.98
CA PRO A 268 36.44 12.64 -50.88
C PRO A 268 36.08 13.96 -51.60
#